data_AF-A0A2E9C1R0-F1
#
_entry.id   AF-A0A2E9C1R0-F1
#
_cell.length_a   1.000
_cell.length_b   1.000
_cell.length_c   1.000
_cell.angle_alpha   90.00
_cell.angle_beta   90.00
_cell.angle_gamma   90.00
#
_symmetry.space_group_name_H-M   'P 1'
#
loop_
_entity.id
_entity.type
_entity.pdbx_description
1 polymer ?
#
loop_
_entity_poly.entity_id
_entity_poly.type
_entity_poly.pdbx_seq_one_letter_code
_entity_poly.pdbx_strand_id
1 'polypeptide(L)' 'MLEALISPTSCVGAATGLLVGLAAHWFAPADIDTVQLGAWLVGIGWAAGLAWDLMHTHRPK' A
#
# COMPACT_ATOMS: atom_id res chain seq x y z
N MET A 1 -13.39 14.38 5.53
CA MET A 1 -12.62 13.26 6.14
C MET A 1 -12.42 12.09 5.17
N LEU A 2 -13.42 11.66 4.41
CA LEU A 2 -13.27 10.57 3.43
C LEU A 2 -12.25 10.88 2.30
N GLU A 3 -12.15 12.15 1.87
CA GLU A 3 -11.18 12.57 0.85
C GLU A 3 -9.72 12.38 1.28
N ALA A 4 -9.41 12.46 2.59
CA ALA A 4 -8.08 12.16 3.10
C ALA A 4 -7.80 10.64 3.15
N LEU A 5 -8.86 9.82 3.21
CA LEU A 5 -8.77 8.36 3.21
C LEU A 5 -8.53 7.80 1.79
N ILE A 6 -8.92 8.56 0.77
CA ILE A 6 -8.74 8.25 -0.65
C ILE A 6 -7.85 9.33 -1.26
N SER A 7 -6.61 9.45 -0.78
CA SER A 7 -5.61 10.24 -1.50
C SER A 7 -5.14 9.46 -2.74
N PRO A 8 -4.87 10.14 -3.87
CA PRO A 8 -4.36 9.48 -5.07
C PRO A 8 -3.08 8.68 -4.79
N THR A 9 -2.21 9.24 -3.97
CA THR A 9 -0.94 8.64 -3.51
C THR A 9 -1.16 7.39 -2.66
N SER A 10 -2.18 7.37 -1.81
CA SER A 10 -2.59 6.21 -1.03
C SER A 10 -3.12 5.07 -1.90
N CYS A 11 -3.93 5.39 -2.93
CA CYS A 11 -4.36 4.40 -3.92
C CYS A 11 -3.19 3.81 -4.71
N VAL A 12 -2.22 4.63 -5.14
CA VAL A 12 -1.01 4.17 -5.82
C VAL A 12 -0.18 3.26 -4.91
N GLY A 13 -0.05 3.63 -3.63
CA GLY A 13 0.63 2.82 -2.63
C GLY A 13 -0.04 1.46 -2.44
N ALA A 14 -1.37 1.42 -2.30
CA ALA A 14 -2.15 0.19 -2.20
C ALA A 14 -1.98 -0.72 -3.44
N ALA A 15 -2.05 -0.13 -4.64
CA ALA A 15 -1.85 -0.85 -5.89
C ALA A 15 -0.43 -1.42 -6.00
N THR A 16 0.57 -0.67 -5.54
CA THR A 16 1.96 -1.14 -5.50
C THR A 16 2.10 -2.32 -4.52
N GLY A 17 1.50 -2.22 -3.33
CA GLY A 17 1.45 -3.32 -2.37
C GLY A 17 0.78 -4.58 -2.92
N LEU A 18 -0.26 -4.42 -3.74
CA LEU A 18 -0.93 -5.52 -4.44
C LEU A 18 0.00 -6.18 -5.47
N LEU A 19 0.70 -5.39 -6.28
CA LEU A 19 1.64 -5.91 -7.28
C LEU A 19 2.79 -6.68 -6.62
N VAL A 20 3.32 -6.18 -5.49
CA VAL A 20 4.36 -6.88 -4.72
C VAL A 20 3.80 -8.16 -4.10
N GLY A 21 2.57 -8.13 -3.56
CA GLY A 21 1.91 -9.32 -3.05
C GLY A 21 1.68 -10.39 -4.12
N LEU A 22 1.31 -9.98 -5.34
CA LEU A 22 1.16 -10.87 -6.49
C LEU A 22 2.51 -11.50 -6.90
N ALA A 23 3.58 -10.69 -6.94
CA ALA A 23 4.91 -11.19 -7.21
C ALA A 23 5.34 -12.19 -6.12
N ALA A 24 5.13 -11.85 -4.84
CA ALA A 24 5.42 -12.75 -3.73
C ALA A 24 4.65 -14.06 -3.82
N HIS A 25 3.36 -14.03 -4.21
CA HIS A 25 2.56 -15.24 -4.42
C HIS A 25 3.16 -16.16 -5.49
N TRP A 26 3.73 -15.61 -6.56
CA TRP A 26 4.35 -16.39 -7.64
C TRP A 26 5.65 -17.07 -7.23
N PHE A 27 6.44 -16.44 -6.33
CA PHE A 27 7.73 -16.95 -5.88
C PHE A 27 7.69 -17.66 -4.53
N ALA A 28 6.56 -17.60 -3.81
CA ALA A 28 6.43 -18.15 -2.48
C ALA A 28 6.33 -19.69 -2.53
N PRO A 29 7.04 -20.39 -1.63
CA PRO A 29 6.77 -21.78 -1.29
C PRO A 29 5.28 -22.00 -0.93
N ALA A 30 4.74 -23.17 -1.28
CA ALA A 30 3.31 -23.50 -1.15
C ALA A 30 2.79 -23.52 0.31
N ASP A 31 3.69 -23.49 1.29
CA ASP A 31 3.44 -23.45 2.73
C ASP A 31 3.24 -22.03 3.30
N ILE A 32 3.47 -20.98 2.50
CA ILE A 32 3.30 -19.59 2.95
C ILE A 32 1.87 -19.10 2.67
N ASP A 33 1.22 -18.51 3.68
CA ASP A 33 -0.04 -17.77 3.51
C ASP A 33 0.20 -16.43 2.79
N THR A 34 0.29 -16.55 1.47
CA THR A 34 0.47 -15.45 0.53
C THR A 34 -0.73 -14.49 0.49
N VAL A 35 -1.92 -14.92 0.91
CA VAL A 35 -3.13 -14.08 0.95
C VAL A 35 -3.03 -13.10 2.11
N GLN A 36 -2.72 -13.60 3.31
CA GLN A 36 -2.49 -12.76 4.47
C GLN A 36 -1.30 -11.82 4.23
N LEU A 37 -0.20 -12.34 3.68
CA LEU A 37 0.97 -11.53 3.34
C LEU A 37 0.64 -10.42 2.33
N GLY A 38 -0.12 -10.74 1.29
CA GLY A 38 -0.60 -9.78 0.30
C GLY A 38 -1.47 -8.68 0.91
N ALA A 39 -2.40 -9.05 1.81
CA ALA A 39 -3.23 -8.08 2.53
C ALA A 39 -2.40 -7.10 3.37
N TRP A 40 -1.36 -7.60 4.06
CA TRP A 40 -0.42 -6.75 4.79
C TRP A 40 0.33 -5.80 3.86
N LEU A 41 0.83 -6.29 2.72
CA LEU A 41 1.56 -5.47 1.75
C LEU A 41 0.68 -4.36 1.16
N VAL A 42 -0.57 -4.65 0.83
CA VAL A 42 -1.55 -3.66 0.37
C VAL A 42 -1.81 -2.60 1.45
N GLY A 43 -2.04 -3.03 2.69
CA GLY A 43 -2.27 -2.12 3.82
C GLY A 43 -1.08 -1.20 4.11
N ILE A 44 0.14 -1.74 4.08
CA ILE A 44 1.38 -0.98 4.24
C ILE A 44 1.56 0.02 3.10
N GLY A 45 1.33 -0.42 1.85
CA GLY A 45 1.40 0.45 0.68
C GLY A 45 0.43 1.61 0.76
N TRP A 46 -0.84 1.33 1.11
CA TRP A 46 -1.85 2.35 1.36
C TRP A 46 -1.42 3.35 2.44
N ALA A 47 -1.00 2.84 3.61
CA ALA A 47 -0.59 3.68 4.74
C ALA A 47 0.64 4.55 4.39
N ALA A 48 1.60 4.02 3.65
CA ALA A 48 2.78 4.75 3.18
C ALA A 48 2.40 5.87 2.20
N GLY A 49 1.47 5.61 1.27
CA GLY A 49 0.97 6.63 0.35
C GLY A 49 0.21 7.74 1.06
N LEU A 50 -0.58 7.40 2.08
CA LEU A 50 -1.28 8.38 2.91
C LEU A 50 -0.30 9.20 3.78
N ALA A 51 0.71 8.56 4.36
CA ALA A 51 1.76 9.25 5.12
C ALA A 51 2.55 10.22 4.23
N TRP A 52 2.88 9.81 3.01
CA TRP A 52 3.55 10.66 2.03
C TRP A 52 2.73 11.90 1.69
N ASP A 53 1.43 11.72 1.47
CA ASP A 53 0.49 12.81 1.19
C ASP A 53 0.46 13.82 2.34
N LEU A 54 0.33 13.34 3.57
CA LEU A 54 0.33 14.18 4.78
C LEU A 54 1.64 14.97 4.94
N MET A 55 2.80 14.35 4.67
CA MET A 55 4.09 15.02 4.76
C MET A 55 4.27 16.12 3.70
N HIS A 56 3.72 15.94 2.50
CA HIS A 56 3.87 16.90 1.40
C HIS A 56 2.80 17.99 1.39
N THR A 57 1.64 17.75 1.99
CA THR A 57 0.58 18.75 2.17
C THR A 57 0.96 19.83 3.19
N HIS A 58 1.91 19.52 4.10
CA HIS A 58 2.38 20.44 5.14
C HIS A 58 3.66 21.23 4.80
N ARG A 59 4.14 21.23 3.54
CA ARG A 59 5.24 22.13 3.18
C ARG A 59 4.73 23.57 3.06
N PRO A 60 5.15 24.52 3.92
CA PRO A 60 4.97 25.93 3.62
C PRO A 60 5.77 26.27 2.34
N LYS A 61 5.17 27.07 1.47
CA LYS A 61 5.79 27.59 0.25
C LYS A 61 7.07 28.36 0.57
#